data_AF-A0A1B3MZY8-F1
#
_entry.id   AF-A0A1B3MZY8-F1
#
_cell.length_a   1.000
_cell.length_b   1.000
_cell.length_c   1.000
_cell.angle_alpha   90.00
_cell.angle_beta   90.00
_cell.angle_gamma   90.00
#
_symmetry.space_group_name_H-M   'P 1'
#
loop_
_entity.id
_entity.type
_entity.pdbx_description
1 polymer ?
#
loop_
_entity_poly.entity_id
_entity_poly.type
_entity_poly.pdbx_seq_one_letter_code
_entity_poly.pdbx_strand_id
1 'polypeptide(L)' 'MPRDWPSPNDKPVSRWEFWILAVLTAAGPASLLLWLFS' A
#
# COMPACT_ATOMS: atom_id res chain seq x y z
N MET A 1 -8.06 -8.65 -22.15
CA MET A 1 -9.46 -8.97 -21.83
C MET A 1 -9.82 -8.19 -20.56
N PRO A 2 -10.97 -7.49 -20.49
CA PRO A 2 -11.39 -6.80 -19.27
C PRO A 2 -11.49 -7.82 -18.13
N ARG A 3 -10.93 -7.53 -16.96
CA ARG A 3 -10.98 -8.45 -15.81
C ARG A 3 -12.30 -8.22 -15.09
N ASP A 4 -13.31 -9.01 -15.42
CA ASP A 4 -14.67 -8.85 -14.88
C ASP A 4 -14.85 -9.42 -13.47
N TRP A 5 -13.89 -10.22 -12.97
CA TRP A 5 -13.99 -10.77 -11.63
C TRP A 5 -12.61 -11.05 -11.00
N PRO A 6 -12.46 -10.95 -9.66
CA PRO A 6 -11.23 -11.27 -8.96
C PRO A 6 -10.90 -12.76 -9.11
N SER A 7 -9.62 -13.13 -9.31
CA SER A 7 -9.27 -14.54 -9.47
C SER A 7 -9.52 -15.30 -8.16
N PRO A 8 -9.79 -16.61 -8.19
CA PRO A 8 -9.93 -17.41 -6.97
C PRO A 8 -8.70 -17.36 -6.04
N ASN A 9 -7.55 -16.94 -6.58
CA ASN A 9 -6.30 -16.79 -5.84
C ASN A 9 -6.12 -15.38 -5.25
N ASP A 10 -7.02 -14.45 -5.55
CA ASP A 10 -7.03 -13.12 -4.98
C ASP A 10 -7.51 -13.24 -3.53
N LYS A 11 -6.55 -13.34 -2.61
CA LYS A 11 -6.86 -13.36 -1.18
C LYS A 11 -7.30 -11.95 -0.77
N PRO A 12 -8.39 -11.80 0.01
CA PRO A 12 -8.74 -10.51 0.57
C PRO A 12 -7.59 -10.03 1.46
N VAL A 13 -7.09 -8.83 1.20
CA VAL A 13 -6.05 -8.20 2.03
C VAL A 13 -6.65 -7.98 3.42
N SER A 14 -5.97 -8.51 4.44
CA SER A 14 -6.41 -8.30 5.82
C SER A 14 -6.24 -6.83 6.22
N ARG A 15 -7.04 -6.35 7.20
CA ARG A 15 -6.91 -4.97 7.71
C ARG A 15 -5.48 -4.67 8.18
N TRP A 16 -4.80 -5.63 8.77
CA TRP A 16 -3.42 -5.48 9.21
C TRP A 16 -2.42 -5.37 8.06
N GLU A 17 -2.54 -6.23 7.03
CA GLU A 17 -1.71 -6.12 5.81
C GLU A 17 -1.91 -4.78 5.11
N PHE A 18 -3.15 -4.28 5.06
CA PHE A 18 -3.44 -2.95 4.51
C PHE A 18 -2.68 -1.85 5.25
N TRP A 19 -2.73 -1.84 6.59
CA TRP A 19 -2.02 -0.83 7.38
C TRP A 19 -0.50 -0.92 7.23
N ILE A 20 0.06 -2.14 7.17
CA ILE A 20 1.50 -2.35 6.95
C ILE A 20 1.90 -1.77 5.58
N LEU A 21 1.15 -2.10 4.52
CA LEU A 21 1.41 -1.59 3.18
C LEU A 21 1.26 -0.07 3.10
N ALA A 22 0.26 0.51 3.78
CA ALA A 22 0.05 1.94 3.84
C ALA A 22 1.22 2.67 4.50
N VAL A 23 1.72 2.15 5.64
CA VAL A 23 2.89 2.73 6.34
C VAL A 23 4.14 2.62 5.48
N LEU A 24 4.41 1.46 4.88
CA LEU A 24 5.58 1.26 4.01
C LEU A 24 5.55 2.21 2.79
N THR A 25 4.37 2.42 2.22
CA THR A 25 4.19 3.32 1.07
C THR A 25 4.38 4.79 1.47
N ALA A 26 3.89 5.19 2.65
CA ALA A 26 3.99 6.56 3.13
C ALA A 26 5.37 6.92 3.70
N ALA A 27 6.14 5.95 4.21
CA ALA A 27 7.41 6.17 4.87
C ALA A 27 8.48 6.81 3.96
N GLY A 28 8.54 6.42 2.68
CA GLY A 28 9.49 6.98 1.72
C GLY A 28 9.23 8.46 1.39
N PRO A 29 8.02 8.83 0.95
CA PRO A 29 7.65 10.22 0.72
C PRO A 29 7.76 11.07 2.00
N ALA A 30 7.35 10.53 3.15
CA ALA A 30 7.42 11.24 4.42
C ALA A 30 8.87 11.56 4.84
N SER A 31 9.81 10.63 4.65
CA SER A 31 11.22 10.86 4.97
C SER A 31 11.86 11.90 4.04
N LEU A 32 11.52 11.91 2.76
CA LEU A 32 11.97 12.93 1.81
C LEU A 32 11.44 14.32 2.19
N LEU A 33 10.15 14.42 2.53
CA LEU A 33 9.55 15.69 2.96
C LEU A 33 10.18 16.18 4.26
N LEU A 34 10.40 15.30 5.24
CA LEU A 34 11.09 15.64 6.48
C LEU A 34 12.49 16.20 6.19
N TRP A 35 13.25 15.59 5.28
CA TRP A 35 14.57 16.10 4.89
C TRP A 35 14.50 17.48 4.20
N LEU A 36 13.53 17.70 3.31
CA LEU A 36 13.34 18.98 2.61
C LEU A 36 12.98 20.14 3.55
N PHE A 37 12.32 19.87 4.67
CA PHE A 37 11.84 20.87 5.62
C PHE A 37 12.65 20.94 6.93
N SER A 38 13.70 20.11 7.08
CA SER A 38 14.65 20.16 8.21
C SER A 38 15.86 21.02 7.87
#